data_AF-A0A9N9AL04-F1
#
_entry.id   AF-A0A9N9AL04-F1
#
_cell.length_a   1.000
_cell.length_b   1.000
_cell.length_c   1.000
_cell.angle_alpha   90.00
_cell.angle_beta   90.00
_cell.angle_gamma   90.00
#
_symmetry.space_group_name_H-M   'P 1'
#
loop_
_entity.id
_entity.type
_entity.pdbx_description
1 polymer ?
#
loop_
_entity_poly.entity_id
_entity_poly.type
_entity_poly.pdbx_seq_one_letter_code
_entity_poly.pdbx_strand_id
1 'polypeptide(L)'
;EFILRPERQITGKNGRGPVDYAFDACNGTTVGVTVVKRDDFKKGIAQNVVQLESALNTRKRKADEMQEKSSPNRCFGIVTNAEKWYFLECVLNDSIAAFKLSKPLLVRYKREDIENDVKMVLVRIYWLLERMLEPEGEEGYKKQKRND
;
A
#
# COMPACT_ATOMS: atom_id res chain seq x y z
N GLU A 1 -1.58 3.29 15.48
CA GLU A 1 -2.83 3.84 14.91
C GLU A 1 -2.54 4.40 13.51
N PHE A 2 -3.54 4.43 12.64
CA PHE A 2 -3.42 4.93 11.27
C PHE A 2 -4.44 6.04 11.03
N ILE A 3 -4.03 7.05 10.26
CA ILE A 3 -4.84 8.21 9.91
C ILE A 3 -5.11 8.14 8.41
N LEU A 4 -6.38 8.08 8.01
CA LEU A 4 -6.79 8.21 6.62
C LEU A 4 -6.82 9.69 6.24
N ARG A 5 -6.08 10.08 5.20
CA ARG A 5 -6.02 11.46 4.71
C ARG A 5 -6.55 11.55 3.28
N PRO A 6 -7.66 12.27 3.03
CA PRO A 6 -8.11 12.54 1.68
C PRO A 6 -7.15 13.50 0.95
N GLU A 7 -7.05 13.36 -0.37
CA GLU A 7 -6.34 14.29 -1.26
C GLU A 7 -4.88 14.59 -0.86
N ARG A 8 -4.20 13.59 -0.26
CA ARG A 8 -2.86 13.76 0.26
C ARG A 8 -1.88 14.04 -0.88
N GLN A 9 -1.10 15.12 -0.74
CA GLN A 9 -0.03 15.41 -1.68
C GLN A 9 1.17 14.50 -1.43
N ILE A 10 1.49 13.67 -2.43
CA ILE A 10 2.73 12.90 -2.46
C ILE A 10 3.76 13.68 -3.27
N THR A 11 4.96 13.78 -2.72
CA THR A 11 6.08 14.48 -3.35
C THR A 11 7.31 13.59 -3.27
N GLY A 12 7.85 13.20 -4.42
CA GLY A 12 9.15 12.57 -4.53
C GLY A 12 9.76 12.84 -5.90
N LYS A 13 10.85 12.14 -6.20
CA LYS A 13 11.63 12.38 -7.43
C LYS A 13 10.84 12.05 -8.70
N ASN A 14 10.06 10.96 -8.68
CA ASN A 14 9.38 10.43 -9.86
C ASN A 14 7.86 10.66 -9.83
N GLY A 15 7.27 10.79 -8.64
CA GLY A 15 5.85 11.00 -8.41
C GLY A 15 5.58 12.32 -7.70
N ARG A 16 4.64 13.09 -8.26
CA ARG A 16 4.15 14.33 -7.65
C ARG A 16 2.67 14.49 -7.88
N GLY A 17 1.95 14.86 -6.83
CA GLY A 17 0.54 15.25 -6.92
C GLY A 17 -0.35 14.52 -5.91
N PRO A 18 -1.65 14.87 -5.91
CA PRO A 18 -2.59 14.34 -4.94
C PRO A 18 -2.94 12.90 -5.26
N VAL A 19 -3.20 12.15 -4.19
CA VAL A 19 -3.82 10.82 -4.24
C VAL A 19 -5.20 10.91 -3.60
N ASP A 20 -6.14 10.07 -4.02
CA ASP A 20 -7.53 10.16 -3.50
C ASP A 20 -7.55 9.97 -1.98
N TYR A 21 -6.82 8.98 -1.48
CA TYR A 21 -6.60 8.80 -0.04
C TYR A 21 -5.18 8.29 0.24
N ALA A 22 -4.63 8.66 1.39
CA ALA A 22 -3.41 8.09 1.94
C ALA A 22 -3.65 7.54 3.35
N PHE A 23 -2.94 6.47 3.67
CA PHE A 23 -2.85 5.94 5.03
C PHE A 23 -1.53 6.41 5.63
N ASP A 24 -1.61 7.27 6.64
CA ASP A 24 -0.45 7.75 7.39
C ASP A 24 -0.37 7.02 8.74
N ALA A 25 0.83 6.59 9.13
CA ALA A 25 1.12 6.19 10.50
C ALA A 25 1.13 7.41 11.44
N CYS A 26 1.04 7.20 12.76
CA CYS A 26 1.03 8.27 13.77
C CYS A 26 2.19 9.26 13.64
N ASN A 27 3.35 8.81 13.15
CA ASN A 27 4.53 9.66 12.93
C ASN A 27 4.47 10.48 11.61
N GLY A 28 3.31 10.51 10.93
CA GLY A 28 3.11 11.23 9.68
C GLY A 28 3.66 10.53 8.44
N THR A 29 4.19 9.31 8.57
CA THR A 29 4.72 8.53 7.45
C THR A 29 3.59 7.90 6.66
N THR A 30 3.49 8.21 5.37
CA THR A 30 2.54 7.56 4.46
C THR A 30 2.94 6.11 4.21
N VAL A 31 2.14 5.17 4.69
CA VAL A 31 2.33 3.72 4.56
C VAL A 31 1.44 3.09 3.47
N GLY A 32 0.43 3.82 3.00
CA GLY A 32 -0.38 3.36 1.88
C GLY A 32 -1.06 4.46 1.10
N VAL A 33 -1.39 4.16 -0.16
CA VAL A 33 -1.98 5.12 -1.12
C VAL A 33 -3.13 4.47 -1.88
N THR A 34 -4.26 5.17 -1.97
CA THR A 34 -5.42 4.76 -2.76
C THR A 34 -5.56 5.66 -3.98
N VAL A 35 -5.80 5.04 -5.14
CA VAL A 35 -6.14 5.72 -6.39
C VAL A 35 -7.48 5.19 -6.89
N VAL A 36 -8.45 6.08 -7.07
CA VAL A 36 -9.77 5.76 -7.61
C VAL A 36 -9.75 5.96 -9.13
N LYS A 37 -10.16 4.94 -9.89
CA LYS A 37 -10.30 4.99 -11.34
C LYS A 37 -11.57 4.29 -11.75
N ARG A 38 -12.36 4.91 -12.63
CA ARG A 38 -13.61 4.32 -13.14
C ARG A 38 -13.35 3.08 -14.01
N ASP A 39 -12.53 3.24 -15.06
CA ASP A 39 -12.36 2.23 -16.11
C ASP A 39 -10.88 1.92 -16.45
N ASP A 40 -10.00 2.93 -16.40
CA ASP A 40 -8.57 2.77 -16.75
C ASP A 40 -7.71 2.36 -15.55
N PHE A 41 -7.85 1.08 -15.18
CA PHE A 41 -7.06 0.49 -14.09
C PHE A 41 -5.56 0.46 -14.37
N LYS A 42 -5.14 0.34 -15.64
CA LYS A 42 -3.71 0.34 -15.99
C LYS A 42 -3.07 1.66 -15.64
N LYS A 43 -3.72 2.77 -15.99
CA LYS A 43 -3.28 4.12 -15.60
C LYS A 43 -3.34 4.31 -14.08
N GLY A 44 -4.38 3.78 -13.42
CA GLY A 44 -4.48 3.79 -11.96
C GLY A 44 -3.32 3.07 -11.27
N ILE A 45 -2.97 1.86 -11.74
CA ILE A 45 -1.86 1.06 -11.23
C ILE A 45 -0.53 1.76 -11.48
N ALA A 46 -0.30 2.26 -12.69
CA ALA A 46 0.93 3.00 -13.01
C ALA A 46 1.09 4.24 -12.12
N GLN A 47 0.02 5.02 -11.95
CA GLN A 47 0.02 6.18 -11.05
C GLN A 47 0.31 5.75 -9.60
N ASN A 48 -0.34 4.70 -9.12
CA ASN A 48 -0.17 4.22 -7.76
C ASN A 48 1.28 3.74 -7.50
N VAL A 49 1.86 2.96 -8.42
CA VAL A 49 3.27 2.50 -8.36
C VAL A 49 4.24 3.67 -8.22
N VAL A 50 4.09 4.71 -9.05
CA VAL A 50 4.97 5.88 -9.03
C VAL A 50 4.83 6.66 -7.70
N GLN A 51 3.62 6.78 -7.17
CA GLN A 51 3.40 7.46 -5.89
C GLN A 51 3.98 6.68 -4.71
N LEU A 52 3.85 5.35 -4.70
CA LEU A 52 4.44 4.49 -3.66
C LEU A 52 5.96 4.55 -3.67
N GLU A 53 6.58 4.46 -4.86
CA GLU A 53 8.03 4.59 -5.03
C GLU A 53 8.53 5.92 -4.44
N SER A 54 7.83 7.01 -4.76
CA SER A 54 8.20 8.34 -4.31
C SER A 54 7.98 8.54 -2.81
N ALA A 55 6.96 7.92 -2.22
CA ALA A 55 6.76 7.91 -0.78
C ALA A 55 7.89 7.16 -0.05
N LEU A 56 8.31 6.00 -0.55
CA LEU A 56 9.39 5.20 0.04
C LEU A 56 10.76 5.86 -0.09
N ASN A 57 11.13 6.37 -1.27
CA ASN A 57 12.43 6.99 -1.46
C ASN A 57 12.56 8.32 -0.70
N THR A 58 11.48 9.09 -0.58
CA THR A 58 11.49 10.30 0.27
C THR A 58 11.66 9.96 1.74
N ARG A 59 11.02 8.87 2.20
CA ARG A 59 11.19 8.35 3.57
C ARG A 59 12.63 7.92 3.83
N LYS A 60 13.21 7.10 2.94
CA LYS A 60 14.60 6.64 3.04
C LYS A 60 15.58 7.81 3.15
N ARG A 61 15.48 8.80 2.25
CA ARG A 61 16.34 10.00 2.29
C ARG A 61 16.28 10.72 3.63
N LYS A 62 15.08 10.91 4.20
CA LYS A 62 14.91 11.56 5.51
C LYS A 62 15.53 10.74 6.64
N ALA A 63 15.39 9.41 6.58
CA ALA A 63 15.98 8.52 7.57
C ALA A 63 17.51 8.55 7.53
N ASP A 64 18.09 8.53 6.32
CA ASP A 64 19.54 8.66 6.11
C ASP A 64 20.05 10.01 6.64
N GLU A 65 19.33 11.11 6.40
CA GLU A 65 19.64 12.45 6.93
C GLU A 65 19.57 12.52 8.46
N MET A 66 18.64 11.77 9.07
CA MET A 66 18.43 11.72 10.52
C MET A 66 19.22 10.60 11.22
N GLN A 67 20.03 9.82 10.48
CA GLN A 67 20.73 8.63 10.96
C GLN A 67 19.79 7.61 11.66
N GLU A 68 18.52 7.56 11.25
CA GLU A 68 17.56 6.59 11.78
C GLU A 68 17.83 5.21 11.20
N LYS A 69 18.20 4.25 12.06
CA LYS A 69 18.56 2.88 11.65
C LYS A 69 17.41 2.06 11.04
N SER A 70 16.16 2.54 11.10
CA SER A 70 14.98 1.73 10.78
C SER A 70 13.82 2.60 10.30
N SER A 71 13.87 3.07 9.06
CA SER A 71 12.66 3.52 8.38
C SER A 71 11.96 2.30 7.77
N PRO A 72 10.63 2.14 7.92
CA PRO A 72 9.94 1.03 7.28
C PRO A 72 10.23 1.05 5.77
N ASN A 73 10.67 -0.06 5.20
CA ASN A 73 10.99 -0.14 3.77
C ASN A 73 9.78 -0.49 2.89
N ARG A 74 8.59 -0.63 3.47
CA ARG A 74 7.38 -1.08 2.78
C ARG A 74 6.25 -0.06 2.80
N CYS A 75 5.40 -0.17 1.80
CA CYS A 75 4.11 0.51 1.70
C CYS A 75 3.16 -0.30 0.80
N PHE A 76 1.87 0.03 0.81
CA PHE A 76 0.88 -0.64 -0.03
C PHE A 76 0.02 0.33 -0.84
N GLY A 77 -0.49 -0.15 -1.96
CA GLY A 77 -1.36 0.59 -2.86
C GLY A 77 -2.73 -0.05 -2.99
N ILE A 78 -3.75 0.78 -3.20
CA ILE A 78 -5.08 0.34 -3.57
C ILE A 78 -5.48 1.06 -4.86
N VAL A 79 -5.96 0.31 -5.85
CA VAL A 79 -6.59 0.88 -7.04
C VAL A 79 -8.00 0.32 -7.15
N THR A 80 -8.99 1.19 -7.20
CA THR A 80 -10.39 0.76 -7.13
C THR A 80 -11.35 1.63 -7.93
N ASN A 81 -12.43 1.01 -8.41
CA ASN A 81 -13.64 1.70 -8.89
C ASN A 81 -14.84 1.42 -7.97
N ALA A 82 -14.57 0.98 -6.73
CA ALA A 82 -15.50 0.43 -5.75
C ALA A 82 -16.04 -0.99 -6.07
N GLU A 83 -16.08 -1.42 -7.33
CA GLU A 83 -16.44 -2.80 -7.71
C GLU A 83 -15.22 -3.73 -7.82
N LYS A 84 -14.10 -3.25 -8.35
CA LYS A 84 -12.85 -4.01 -8.50
C LYS A 84 -11.78 -3.37 -7.63
N TRP A 85 -11.14 -4.18 -6.79
CA TRP A 85 -10.13 -3.73 -5.85
C TRP A 85 -8.80 -4.45 -6.13
N TYR A 86 -7.83 -3.70 -6.62
CA TYR A 86 -6.46 -4.16 -6.80
C TYR A 86 -5.60 -3.70 -5.63
N PHE A 87 -4.77 -4.60 -5.11
CA PHE A 87 -3.85 -4.31 -4.03
C PHE A 87 -2.42 -4.45 -4.53
N LEU A 88 -1.61 -3.43 -4.28
CA LEU A 88 -0.18 -3.39 -4.57
C LEU A 88 0.58 -3.48 -3.26
N GLU A 89 1.59 -4.34 -3.21
CA GLU A 89 2.60 -4.34 -2.16
C GLU A 89 3.89 -3.80 -2.76
N CYS A 90 4.57 -2.90 -2.05
CA CYS A 90 5.82 -2.32 -2.47
C CYS A 90 6.85 -2.41 -1.34
N VAL A 91 8.04 -2.89 -1.66
CA VAL A 91 9.17 -3.02 -0.73
C VAL A 91 10.40 -2.40 -1.37
N LEU A 92 11.13 -1.58 -0.63
CA LEU A 92 12.37 -0.95 -1.05
C LEU A 92 13.56 -1.80 -0.60
N ASN A 93 14.24 -2.46 -1.55
CA ASN A 93 15.44 -3.26 -1.32
C ASN A 93 16.63 -2.55 -1.97
N ASP A 94 17.65 -2.16 -1.20
CA ASP A 94 18.87 -1.53 -1.71
C ASP A 94 18.63 -0.37 -2.69
N SER A 95 17.58 0.43 -2.43
CA SER A 95 17.13 1.57 -3.25
C SER A 95 16.36 1.20 -4.54
N ILE A 96 16.06 -0.08 -4.75
CA ILE A 96 15.20 -0.58 -5.82
C ILE A 96 13.84 -0.96 -5.24
N ALA A 97 12.77 -0.38 -5.76
CA ALA A 97 11.40 -0.71 -5.36
C ALA A 97 10.91 -1.97 -6.09
N ALA A 98 10.56 -3.00 -5.34
CA ALA A 98 9.93 -4.22 -5.84
C ALA A 98 8.42 -4.16 -5.60
N PHE A 99 7.63 -4.53 -6.62
CA PHE A 99 6.18 -4.44 -6.60
C PHE A 99 5.52 -5.81 -6.78
N LYS A 100 4.43 -6.05 -6.05
CA LYS A 100 3.55 -7.21 -6.23
C LYS A 100 2.10 -6.74 -6.33
N LEU A 101 1.47 -7.06 -7.46
CA LEU A 101 0.06 -6.78 -7.71
C LEU A 101 -0.80 -8.01 -7.40
N SER A 102 -1.92 -7.82 -6.72
CA SER A 102 -2.89 -8.87 -6.45
C SER A 102 -3.79 -9.16 -7.66
N LYS A 103 -4.44 -10.32 -7.66
CA LYS A 103 -5.71 -10.47 -8.41
C LYS A 103 -6.75 -9.51 -7.82
N PRO A 104 -7.70 -8.99 -8.62
CA PRO A 104 -8.72 -8.10 -8.09
C PRO A 104 -9.67 -8.85 -7.17
N LEU A 105 -10.04 -8.22 -6.06
CA LEU A 105 -11.25 -8.58 -5.32
C LEU A 105 -12.45 -7.88 -5.97
N LEU A 106 -13.58 -8.57 -6.03
CA LEU A 106 -14.79 -8.07 -6.69
C LEU A 106 -15.87 -7.82 -5.64
N VAL A 107 -16.55 -6.68 -5.76
CA VAL A 107 -17.72 -6.30 -4.96
C VAL A 107 -18.92 -6.18 -5.90
N ARG A 108 -19.90 -7.07 -5.71
CA ARG A 108 -21.06 -7.20 -6.60
C ARG A 108 -22.30 -6.57 -5.96
N TYR A 109 -22.48 -5.27 -6.18
CA TYR A 109 -23.56 -4.46 -5.57
C TYR A 109 -25.01 -4.94 -5.81
N LYS A 110 -25.26 -5.77 -6.83
CA LYS A 110 -26.61 -6.23 -7.19
C LYS A 110 -26.90 -7.69 -6.80
N ARG A 111 -26.10 -8.27 -5.90
CA ARG A 111 -26.30 -9.63 -5.36
C ARG A 111 -26.56 -9.59 -3.86
N GLU A 112 -27.27 -10.60 -3.37
CA GLU A 112 -27.60 -10.76 -1.94
C GLU A 112 -26.34 -10.86 -1.05
N ASP A 113 -25.19 -11.27 -1.60
CA ASP A 113 -23.95 -11.54 -0.84
C ASP A 113 -22.94 -10.37 -0.78
N ILE A 114 -23.35 -9.12 -1.04
CA ILE A 114 -22.46 -7.95 -0.99
C ILE A 114 -21.68 -7.84 0.33
N GLU A 115 -22.28 -8.23 1.45
CA GLU A 115 -21.63 -8.21 2.76
C GLU A 115 -20.33 -9.03 2.75
N ASN A 116 -20.36 -10.22 2.16
CA ASN A 116 -19.20 -11.10 2.10
C ASN A 116 -18.10 -10.53 1.18
N ASP A 117 -18.49 -9.98 0.03
CA ASP A 117 -17.55 -9.32 -0.89
C ASP A 117 -16.86 -8.11 -0.22
N VAL A 118 -17.62 -7.25 0.47
CA VAL A 118 -17.10 -6.09 1.20
C VAL A 118 -16.22 -6.54 2.37
N LYS A 119 -16.63 -7.58 3.11
CA LYS A 119 -15.85 -8.15 4.20
C LYS A 119 -14.48 -8.62 3.71
N MET A 120 -14.40 -9.27 2.55
CA MET A 120 -13.11 -9.70 1.98
C MET A 120 -12.20 -8.51 1.67
N VAL A 121 -12.74 -7.40 1.15
CA VAL A 121 -11.98 -6.17 0.91
C VAL A 121 -11.46 -5.60 2.23
N LEU A 122 -12.31 -5.47 3.25
CA LEU A 122 -11.94 -4.92 4.55
C LEU A 122 -10.89 -5.79 5.25
N VAL A 123 -11.04 -7.12 5.22
CA VAL A 123 -10.05 -8.07 5.76
C VAL A 123 -8.71 -7.89 5.05
N ARG A 124 -8.71 -7.68 3.72
CA ARG A 124 -7.48 -7.45 2.97
C ARG A 124 -6.80 -6.13 3.32
N ILE A 125 -7.56 -5.05 3.50
CA ILE A 125 -7.04 -3.75 3.94
C ILE A 125 -6.45 -3.86 5.34
N TYR A 126 -7.19 -4.49 6.26
CA TYR A 126 -6.75 -4.69 7.63
C TYR A 126 -5.42 -5.46 7.68
N TRP A 127 -5.32 -6.57 6.94
CA TRP A 127 -4.08 -7.35 6.84
C TRP A 127 -2.90 -6.54 6.28
N LEU A 128 -3.15 -5.66 5.29
CA LEU A 128 -2.09 -4.79 4.76
C LEU A 128 -1.61 -3.79 5.82
N LEU A 129 -2.53 -3.22 6.61
CA LEU A 129 -2.20 -2.29 7.69
C LEU A 129 -1.40 -2.99 8.81
N GLU A 130 -1.78 -4.20 9.21
CA GLU A 130 -1.01 -4.98 10.20
C GLU A 130 0.42 -5.22 9.73
N ARG A 131 0.63 -5.58 8.46
CA ARG A 131 1.98 -5.78 7.90
C ARG A 131 2.84 -4.52 7.87
N MET A 132 2.24 -3.34 7.90
CA MET A 132 3.01 -2.08 8.02
C MET A 132 3.52 -1.84 9.44
N LEU A 133 2.96 -2.52 10.45
CA LEU A 133 3.37 -2.44 11.85
C LEU A 133 4.41 -3.51 12.23
N GLU A 134 4.49 -4.60 11.49
CA GLU A 134 5.45 -5.68 11.77
C GLU A 134 6.90 -5.19 11.57
N PRO A 135 7.82 -5.45 12.51
CA PRO A 135 9.25 -5.17 12.32
C PRO A 135 9.84 -6.06 11.22
N GLU A 136 10.89 -5.61 10.57
CA GLU A 136 11.58 -6.39 9.53
C GLU A 136 12.25 -7.64 10.14
N GLY A 137 11.82 -8.84 9.72
CA GLY A 137 12.48 -10.09 10.13
C GLY A 137 11.65 -11.39 10.12
N GLU A 138 10.32 -11.37 10.00
CA GLU A 138 9.51 -12.59 10.24
C GLU A 138 9.16 -13.46 9.01
N GLU A 139 9.45 -13.03 7.78
CA GLU A 139 9.06 -13.83 6.60
C GLU A 139 9.95 -15.06 6.36
N GLY A 140 11.16 -15.09 6.95
CA GLY A 140 12.08 -16.23 6.85
C GLY A 140 11.74 -17.39 7.79
N TYR A 141 11.14 -17.13 8.96
CA TYR A 141 10.93 -18.16 9.99
C TYR A 141 9.61 -18.92 9.84
N LYS A 142 8.59 -18.32 9.21
CA LYS A 142 7.25 -18.93 9.10
C LYS A 142 7.12 -19.95 7.95
N LYS A 143 8.08 -20.01 7.01
CA LYS A 143 8.09 -21.00 5.93
C LYS A 143 8.83 -22.31 6.27
N GLN A 144 9.69 -22.32 7.29
CA GLN A 144 10.45 -23.52 7.66
C GLN A 144 9.64 -24.51 8.53
N LYS A 145 8.64 -24.05 9.30
CA LYS A 145 7.87 -24.89 10.25
C LYS A 145 6.59 -25.55 9.70
N ARG A 146 6.38 -25.55 8.37
CA ARG A 146 5.22 -26.24 7.76
C ARG A 146 5.61 -27.52 6.99
N ASN A 147 6.88 -27.89 6.98
CA ASN A 147 7.39 -29.08 6.30
C ASN A 147 8.23 -30.00 7.21
N ASP A 148 7.94 -30.02 8.52
CA ASP A 148 8.41 -31.05 9.45
C ASP A 148 7.20 -31.72 10.13
#